data_AF-A0A512AQ30-F1
#
_entry.id   AF-A0A512AQ30-F1
#
_cell.length_a   1.000
_cell.length_b   1.000
_cell.length_c   1.000
_cell.angle_alpha   90.00
_cell.angle_beta   90.00
_cell.angle_gamma   90.00
#
_symmetry.space_group_name_H-M   'P 1'
#
loop_
_entity.id
_entity.type
_entity.pdbx_description
1 polymer ?
#
loop_
_entity_poly.entity_id
_entity_poly.type
_entity_poly.pdbx_seq_one_letter_code
_entity_poly.pdbx_strand_id
1 'polypeptide(L)'
;MKVSVLDAKALRKALPRLIAKHDQIYMAVAWAHAGPVADKLIENKHKFRSVTVGLDFCATDPDFVDSLRKVPNAFVFKKSGACFHPKIYLFVSGQSAEAIVGSANFTSGGLGNNVEACLHLSCDTSEPAVAELLATMESYAPHRQPVTKQLADAYRRQAEIAASRPRAPSPILPSDKADFQRIDSDLLKMDWAAFIHEARKDPNHHFETRMRFLRYLQTLFARAQSFDDLTVPEWKAVAGIVHPDAVADSGLEKYQIGWFGSMQGSGSFTKLIANKDGRVAKAIDCIPSRGPVRERDFNRFCALFESAFADSARTGRTPTATRLLAMKRPDVFVCVNNGNRASLAEALHFAPSTLSLENYWERVIEPIKLAKWYNAPRPEGPDAEAWDCRAALVDAIHYDASD
;
A
#
# COMPACT_ATOMS: atom_id res chain seq x y z
N MET A 1 7.88 -7.67 -48.31
CA MET A 1 7.84 -7.18 -46.91
C MET A 1 9.23 -7.07 -46.28
N LYS A 2 9.53 -5.99 -45.54
CA LYS A 2 10.72 -5.82 -44.68
C LYS A 2 10.31 -5.87 -43.21
N VAL A 3 11.11 -6.56 -42.38
CA VAL A 3 10.83 -6.76 -40.94
C VAL A 3 12.03 -6.30 -40.10
N SER A 4 11.76 -5.67 -38.96
CA SER A 4 12.77 -5.32 -37.96
C SER A 4 12.18 -5.35 -36.54
N VAL A 5 13.01 -5.57 -35.52
CA VAL A 5 12.61 -5.48 -34.11
C VAL A 5 12.93 -4.09 -33.57
N LEU A 6 11.99 -3.50 -32.83
CA LEU A 6 12.14 -2.22 -32.14
C LEU A 6 12.01 -2.42 -30.63
N ASP A 7 12.94 -1.82 -29.87
CA ASP A 7 12.80 -1.60 -28.43
C ASP A 7 12.00 -0.31 -28.14
N ALA A 8 11.79 0.02 -26.87
CA ALA A 8 11.07 1.23 -26.45
C ALA A 8 11.66 2.53 -27.04
N LYS A 9 12.99 2.65 -27.10
CA LYS A 9 13.69 3.86 -27.58
C LYS A 9 13.59 4.01 -29.09
N ALA A 10 13.75 2.91 -29.83
CA ALA A 10 13.58 2.86 -31.28
C ALA A 10 12.13 3.13 -31.67
N LEU A 11 11.18 2.57 -30.93
CA LEU A 11 9.74 2.84 -31.12
C LEU A 11 9.40 4.32 -30.93
N ARG A 12 9.89 4.95 -29.86
CA ARG A 12 9.70 6.39 -29.60
C ARG A 12 10.16 7.27 -30.77
N LYS A 13 11.22 6.87 -31.48
CA LYS A 13 11.72 7.56 -32.68
C LYS A 13 10.90 7.24 -33.93
N ALA A 14 10.46 5.99 -34.07
CA ALA A 14 9.72 5.53 -35.24
C ALA A 14 8.33 6.17 -35.33
N LEU A 15 7.57 6.21 -34.23
CA LEU A 15 6.17 6.66 -34.25
C LEU A 15 5.97 8.08 -34.81
N PRO A 16 6.67 9.14 -34.34
CA PRO A 16 6.52 10.48 -34.92
C PRO A 16 6.83 10.53 -36.42
N ARG A 17 7.83 9.75 -36.87
CA ARG A 17 8.21 9.68 -38.29
C ARG A 17 7.11 9.03 -39.13
N LEU A 18 6.50 7.95 -38.64
CA LEU A 18 5.41 7.27 -39.33
C LEU A 18 4.11 8.09 -39.36
N ILE A 19 3.78 8.75 -38.25
CA ILE A 19 2.66 9.70 -38.15
C ILE A 19 2.78 10.83 -39.18
N ALA A 20 4.00 11.36 -39.34
CA ALA A 20 4.27 12.41 -40.32
C ALA A 20 4.19 11.89 -41.77
N LYS A 21 4.83 10.74 -42.03
CA LYS A 21 4.98 10.17 -43.37
C LYS A 21 3.67 9.75 -44.02
N HIS A 22 2.78 9.11 -43.25
CA HIS A 22 1.61 8.45 -43.83
C HIS A 22 0.32 9.27 -43.73
N ASP A 23 -0.62 9.01 -44.63
CA ASP A 23 -1.93 9.69 -44.78
C ASP A 23 -3.05 9.10 -43.92
N GLN A 24 -2.92 7.84 -43.51
CA GLN A 24 -3.92 7.14 -42.70
C GLN A 24 -3.28 6.54 -41.45
N ILE A 25 -3.94 6.73 -40.31
CA ILE A 25 -3.50 6.23 -39.02
C ILE A 25 -4.58 5.33 -38.42
N TYR A 26 -4.16 4.11 -38.08
CA TYR A 26 -4.91 3.16 -37.27
C TYR A 26 -4.09 2.87 -36.01
N MET A 27 -4.75 2.85 -34.85
CA MET A 27 -4.11 2.56 -33.58
C MET A 27 -5.08 1.79 -32.68
N ALA A 28 -4.60 0.72 -32.05
CA ALA A 28 -5.32 -0.02 -31.02
C ALA A 28 -4.35 -0.33 -29.89
N VAL A 29 -4.43 0.43 -28.81
CA VAL A 29 -3.49 0.33 -27.67
C VAL A 29 -4.24 0.16 -26.37
N ALA A 30 -3.71 -0.68 -25.47
CA ALA A 30 -4.31 -0.90 -24.16
C ALA A 30 -4.35 0.41 -23.37
N TRP A 31 -3.21 1.11 -23.35
CA TRP A 31 -3.05 2.35 -22.60
C TRP A 31 -2.29 3.40 -23.40
N ALA A 32 -2.61 4.66 -23.14
CA ALA A 32 -1.94 5.81 -23.75
C ALA A 32 -1.71 6.93 -22.73
N HIS A 33 -0.57 7.60 -22.79
CA HIS A 33 -0.25 8.77 -21.97
C HIS A 33 -0.11 10.03 -22.81
N ALA A 34 -0.39 11.20 -22.22
CA ALA A 34 -0.06 12.47 -22.85
C ALA A 34 1.47 12.65 -22.95
N GLY A 35 1.91 13.56 -23.81
CA GLY A 35 3.32 13.88 -24.02
C GLY A 35 3.70 14.02 -25.50
N PRO A 36 5.00 14.21 -25.82
CA PRO A 36 5.41 14.71 -27.13
C PRO A 36 4.99 13.85 -28.34
N VAL A 37 4.97 12.52 -28.19
CA VAL A 37 4.52 11.62 -29.26
C VAL A 37 3.00 11.65 -29.39
N ALA A 38 2.28 11.81 -28.27
CA ALA A 38 0.83 12.00 -28.26
C ALA A 38 0.44 13.32 -28.92
N ASP A 39 1.13 14.41 -28.58
CA ASP A 39 0.92 15.72 -29.19
C ASP A 39 1.07 15.61 -30.72
N LYS A 40 2.11 14.91 -31.19
CA LYS A 40 2.32 14.68 -32.61
C LYS A 40 1.19 13.88 -33.27
N LEU A 41 0.68 12.87 -32.57
CA LEU A 41 -0.46 12.07 -33.02
C LEU A 41 -1.73 12.94 -33.15
N ILE A 42 -2.01 13.78 -32.15
CA ILE A 42 -3.19 14.66 -32.09
C ILE A 42 -3.12 15.80 -33.11
N GLU A 43 -1.94 16.37 -33.38
CA GLU A 43 -1.72 17.30 -34.51
C GLU A 43 -2.17 16.71 -35.85
N ASN A 44 -2.03 15.39 -36.00
CA ASN A 44 -2.34 14.64 -37.22
C ASN A 44 -3.70 13.93 -37.16
N LYS A 45 -4.61 14.36 -36.26
CA LYS A 45 -5.93 13.72 -36.07
C LYS A 45 -6.82 13.65 -37.31
N HIS A 46 -6.61 14.52 -38.30
CA HIS A 46 -7.31 14.48 -39.58
C HIS A 46 -7.01 13.20 -40.39
N LYS A 47 -5.92 12.49 -40.05
CA LYS A 47 -5.50 11.22 -40.68
C LYS A 47 -6.11 9.98 -40.02
N PHE A 48 -6.86 10.13 -38.92
CA PHE A 48 -7.37 8.99 -38.16
C PHE A 48 -8.43 8.23 -38.95
N ARG A 49 -8.23 6.91 -39.05
CA ARG A 49 -9.21 5.97 -39.59
C ARG A 49 -9.83 5.09 -38.52
N SER A 50 -9.04 4.68 -37.54
CA SER A 50 -9.54 4.09 -36.30
C SER A 50 -8.46 4.15 -35.22
N VAL A 51 -8.63 5.03 -34.24
CA VAL A 51 -7.76 5.18 -33.08
C VAL A 51 -8.54 4.77 -31.84
N THR A 52 -8.21 3.62 -31.26
CA THR A 52 -8.89 3.03 -30.11
C THR A 52 -7.92 2.87 -28.94
N VAL A 53 -8.30 3.38 -27.76
CA VAL A 53 -7.53 3.25 -26.52
C VAL A 53 -8.35 2.56 -25.42
N GLY A 54 -7.73 1.68 -24.64
CA GLY A 54 -8.36 1.07 -23.47
C GLY A 54 -8.36 1.99 -22.25
N LEU A 55 -9.26 1.73 -21.31
CA LEU A 55 -9.36 2.47 -20.04
C LEU A 55 -9.16 1.58 -18.81
N ASP A 56 -8.86 0.29 -19.02
CA ASP A 56 -8.71 -0.68 -17.94
C ASP A 56 -7.62 -0.27 -16.95
N PHE A 57 -7.85 -0.59 -15.68
CA PHE A 57 -7.02 -0.22 -14.53
C PHE A 57 -6.81 1.29 -14.31
N CYS A 58 -7.56 2.15 -15.01
CA CYS A 58 -7.31 3.59 -15.04
C CYS A 58 -5.85 3.93 -15.45
N ALA A 59 -5.26 3.12 -16.33
CA ALA A 59 -3.85 3.25 -16.70
C ALA A 59 -3.59 4.22 -17.86
N THR A 60 -4.62 4.60 -18.63
CA THR A 60 -4.56 5.67 -19.63
C THR A 60 -4.59 7.02 -18.93
N ASP A 61 -3.80 7.97 -19.42
CA ASP A 61 -3.74 9.31 -18.86
C ASP A 61 -5.06 10.05 -19.15
N PRO A 62 -5.74 10.62 -18.14
CA PRO A 62 -6.96 11.38 -18.37
C PRO A 62 -6.75 12.58 -19.31
N ASP A 63 -5.55 13.18 -19.35
CA ASP A 63 -5.24 14.27 -20.28
C ASP A 63 -5.19 13.78 -21.74
N PHE A 64 -4.71 12.55 -21.96
CA PHE A 64 -4.77 11.91 -23.28
C PHE A 64 -6.23 11.66 -23.69
N VAL A 65 -7.07 11.15 -22.78
CA VAL A 65 -8.50 10.94 -23.09
C VAL A 65 -9.19 12.26 -23.45
N ASP A 66 -8.91 13.34 -22.72
CA ASP A 66 -9.46 14.66 -23.04
C ASP A 66 -9.04 15.16 -24.43
N SER A 67 -7.81 14.87 -24.86
CA SER A 67 -7.31 15.24 -26.18
C SER A 67 -8.07 14.58 -27.36
N LEU A 68 -8.74 13.44 -27.11
CA LEU A 68 -9.54 12.72 -28.09
C LEU A 68 -10.99 13.21 -28.20
N ARG A 69 -11.40 14.19 -27.38
CA ARG A 69 -12.76 14.70 -27.40
C ARG A 69 -13.11 15.32 -28.74
N LYS A 70 -14.27 14.90 -29.29
CA LYS A 70 -14.77 15.34 -30.60
C LYS A 70 -13.79 15.09 -31.75
N VAL A 71 -12.83 14.17 -31.58
CA VAL A 71 -11.93 13.76 -32.65
C VAL A 71 -12.61 12.64 -33.45
N PRO A 72 -12.85 12.83 -34.76
CA PRO A 72 -13.42 11.77 -35.61
C PRO A 72 -12.55 10.52 -35.58
N ASN A 73 -13.19 9.35 -35.60
CA ASN A 73 -12.52 8.05 -35.59
C ASN A 73 -11.59 7.79 -34.38
N ALA A 74 -11.75 8.55 -33.30
CA ALA A 74 -11.11 8.29 -32.02
C ALA A 74 -12.12 7.72 -31.00
N PHE A 75 -11.73 6.64 -30.35
CA PHE A 75 -12.60 5.85 -29.49
C PHE A 75 -11.89 5.42 -28.22
N VAL A 76 -12.67 5.23 -27.16
CA VAL A 76 -12.28 4.37 -26.05
C VAL A 76 -12.92 2.99 -26.22
N PHE A 77 -12.26 1.94 -25.74
CA PHE A 77 -12.81 0.58 -25.74
C PHE A 77 -13.36 0.21 -24.37
N LYS A 78 -14.55 -0.40 -24.34
CA LYS A 78 -15.07 -1.04 -23.11
C LYS A 78 -15.87 -2.31 -23.41
N LYS A 79 -15.42 -3.44 -22.83
CA LYS A 79 -16.14 -4.72 -22.80
C LYS A 79 -16.21 -5.22 -21.35
N SER A 80 -17.38 -5.66 -20.90
CA SER A 80 -17.52 -6.21 -19.54
C SER A 80 -16.72 -7.52 -19.41
N GLY A 81 -16.06 -7.71 -18.27
CA GLY A 81 -15.30 -8.93 -17.95
C GLY A 81 -14.02 -9.18 -18.75
N ALA A 82 -13.58 -8.23 -19.59
CA ALA A 82 -12.39 -8.39 -20.42
C ALA A 82 -11.53 -7.12 -20.43
N CYS A 83 -10.20 -7.32 -20.34
CA CYS A 83 -9.21 -6.25 -20.49
C CYS A 83 -8.88 -6.04 -21.98
N PHE A 84 -8.93 -4.79 -22.44
CA PHE A 84 -8.46 -4.42 -23.77
C PHE A 84 -6.94 -4.28 -23.77
N HIS A 85 -6.23 -5.25 -24.34
CA HIS A 85 -4.77 -5.29 -24.27
C HIS A 85 -3.97 -5.33 -25.60
N PRO A 86 -4.52 -4.96 -26.79
CA PRO A 86 -3.71 -4.89 -28.01
C PRO A 86 -2.71 -3.73 -27.96
N LYS A 87 -1.65 -3.81 -28.77
CA LYS A 87 -0.66 -2.75 -29.01
C LYS A 87 -0.29 -2.76 -30.49
N ILE A 88 -1.16 -2.19 -31.29
CA ILE A 88 -1.08 -2.17 -32.75
C ILE A 88 -1.05 -0.72 -33.21
N TYR A 89 -0.06 -0.40 -34.04
CA TYR A 89 0.05 0.87 -34.76
C TYR A 89 0.16 0.54 -36.24
N LEU A 90 -0.72 1.08 -37.08
CA LEU A 90 -0.73 0.83 -38.52
C LEU A 90 -0.87 2.15 -39.26
N PHE A 91 0.01 2.36 -40.24
CA PHE A 91 0.13 3.58 -41.02
C PHE A 91 0.06 3.22 -42.51
N VAL A 92 -0.79 3.90 -43.28
CA VAL A 92 -1.07 3.54 -44.69
C VAL A 92 -1.08 4.77 -45.60
N SER A 93 -0.48 4.66 -46.79
CA SER A 93 -0.51 5.70 -47.86
C SER A 93 -0.34 5.09 -49.23
N GLY A 94 -1.35 5.23 -50.09
CA GLY A 94 -1.39 4.55 -51.39
C GLY A 94 -1.15 3.05 -51.22
N GLN A 95 -0.11 2.53 -51.89
CA GLN A 95 0.30 1.14 -51.81
C GLN A 95 1.25 0.82 -50.65
N SER A 96 1.67 1.80 -49.85
CA SER A 96 2.63 1.59 -48.75
C SER A 96 1.93 1.44 -47.39
N ALA A 97 2.30 0.41 -46.63
CA ALA A 97 1.91 0.20 -45.26
C ALA A 97 3.13 0.03 -44.34
N GLU A 98 3.09 0.64 -43.16
CA GLU A 98 4.02 0.36 -42.06
C GLU A 98 3.23 0.02 -40.79
N ALA A 99 3.51 -1.12 -40.18
CA ALA A 99 2.83 -1.60 -38.99
C ALA A 99 3.81 -1.91 -37.87
N ILE A 100 3.44 -1.59 -36.63
CA ILE A 100 4.17 -1.94 -35.43
C ILE A 100 3.25 -2.71 -34.51
N VAL A 101 3.64 -3.92 -34.12
CA VAL A 101 2.90 -4.79 -33.20
C VAL A 101 3.86 -5.37 -32.17
N GLY A 102 3.52 -5.29 -30.88
CA GLY A 102 4.42 -5.77 -29.84
C GLY A 102 3.92 -5.58 -28.41
N SER A 103 4.86 -5.48 -27.48
CA SER A 103 4.59 -5.32 -26.05
C SER A 103 4.37 -3.87 -25.60
N ALA A 104 4.81 -2.89 -26.42
CA ALA A 104 4.82 -1.49 -26.03
C ALA A 104 3.46 -0.79 -26.20
N ASN A 105 2.87 -0.38 -25.07
CA ASN A 105 1.76 0.57 -25.06
C ASN A 105 2.24 2.00 -25.37
N PHE A 106 1.29 2.89 -25.66
CA PHE A 106 1.55 4.30 -26.00
C PHE A 106 1.75 5.16 -24.74
N THR A 107 2.57 4.67 -23.80
CA THR A 107 2.77 5.27 -22.48
C THR A 107 4.19 5.79 -22.31
N SER A 108 4.44 6.63 -21.30
CA SER A 108 5.80 7.11 -21.01
C SER A 108 6.77 5.95 -20.73
N GLY A 109 6.28 4.85 -20.13
CA GLY A 109 7.04 3.62 -19.92
C GLY A 109 7.31 2.85 -21.21
N GLY A 110 6.26 2.56 -21.99
CA GLY A 110 6.35 1.76 -23.23
C GLY A 110 7.14 2.46 -24.35
N LEU A 111 7.23 3.79 -24.31
CA LEU A 111 8.07 4.59 -25.19
C LEU A 111 9.38 5.05 -24.51
N GLY A 112 9.69 4.54 -23.33
CA GLY A 112 10.77 5.02 -22.48
C GLY A 112 11.63 3.90 -21.92
N ASN A 113 11.47 3.67 -20.61
CA ASN A 113 12.40 2.85 -19.83
C ASN A 113 11.97 1.38 -19.70
N ASN A 114 10.77 1.02 -20.17
CA ASN A 114 10.36 -0.38 -20.16
C ASN A 114 11.24 -1.20 -21.10
N VAL A 115 11.45 -2.47 -20.74
CA VAL A 115 12.03 -3.46 -21.63
C VAL A 115 10.91 -3.94 -22.56
N GLU A 116 10.99 -3.58 -23.84
CA GLU A 116 9.93 -3.79 -24.83
C GLU A 116 10.46 -4.51 -26.08
N ALA A 117 9.59 -5.25 -26.76
CA ALA A 117 9.87 -5.86 -28.05
C ALA A 117 8.67 -5.66 -29.00
N CYS A 118 8.93 -5.02 -30.14
CA CYS A 118 7.93 -4.80 -31.18
C CYS A 118 8.46 -5.21 -32.55
N LEU A 119 7.62 -5.90 -33.33
CA LEU A 119 7.87 -6.14 -34.75
C LEU A 119 7.41 -4.92 -35.55
N HIS A 120 8.30 -4.37 -36.35
CA HIS A 120 8.01 -3.34 -37.33
C HIS A 120 8.06 -3.94 -38.73
N LEU A 121 6.93 -3.85 -39.42
CA LEU A 121 6.70 -4.33 -40.78
C LEU A 121 6.61 -3.13 -41.71
N SER A 122 7.34 -3.17 -42.83
CA SER A 122 7.21 -2.23 -43.93
C SER A 122 6.91 -3.01 -45.21
N CYS A 123 5.76 -2.76 -45.82
CA CYS A 123 5.22 -3.59 -46.88
C CYS A 123 4.27 -2.86 -47.82
N ASP A 124 3.82 -3.59 -48.83
CA ASP A 124 2.70 -3.19 -49.67
C ASP A 124 1.37 -3.43 -48.94
N THR A 125 0.36 -2.59 -49.21
CA THR A 125 -1.01 -2.75 -48.67
C THR A 125 -1.70 -4.05 -49.08
N SER A 126 -1.24 -4.68 -50.18
CA SER A 126 -1.75 -5.97 -50.66
C SER A 126 -1.25 -7.17 -49.86
N GLU A 127 -0.25 -7.00 -48.99
CA GLU A 127 0.21 -8.09 -48.12
C GLU A 127 -0.91 -8.54 -47.17
N PRO A 128 -1.15 -9.86 -47.02
CA PRO A 128 -2.22 -10.39 -46.16
C PRO A 128 -2.20 -9.88 -44.72
N ALA A 129 -1.00 -9.64 -44.17
CA ALA A 129 -0.83 -9.13 -42.81
C ALA A 129 -1.53 -7.76 -42.60
N VAL A 130 -1.57 -6.90 -43.62
CA VAL A 130 -2.26 -5.60 -43.52
C VAL A 130 -3.76 -5.79 -43.42
N ALA A 131 -4.33 -6.68 -44.23
CA ALA A 131 -5.75 -7.02 -44.19
C ALA A 131 -6.15 -7.65 -42.85
N GLU A 132 -5.33 -8.56 -42.32
CA GLU A 132 -5.57 -9.17 -41.01
C GLU A 132 -5.53 -8.17 -39.86
N LEU A 133 -4.58 -7.22 -39.88
CA LEU A 133 -4.51 -6.16 -38.88
C LEU A 133 -5.74 -5.26 -38.92
N LEU A 134 -6.19 -4.86 -40.13
CA LEU A 134 -7.40 -4.06 -40.30
C LEU A 134 -8.64 -4.81 -39.81
N ALA A 135 -8.80 -6.09 -40.19
CA ALA A 135 -9.90 -6.93 -39.74
C ALA A 135 -9.90 -7.12 -38.22
N THR A 136 -8.73 -7.34 -37.63
CA THR A 136 -8.54 -7.46 -36.19
C THR A 136 -8.96 -6.17 -35.49
N MET A 137 -8.51 -5.03 -35.96
CA MET A 137 -8.91 -3.74 -35.39
C MET A 137 -10.41 -3.55 -35.51
N GLU A 138 -11.01 -3.83 -36.67
CA GLU A 138 -12.44 -3.65 -36.90
C GLU A 138 -13.32 -4.56 -36.05
N SER A 139 -12.84 -5.74 -35.66
CA SER A 139 -13.52 -6.60 -34.69
C SER A 139 -13.81 -5.91 -33.34
N TYR A 140 -13.11 -4.80 -33.02
CA TYR A 140 -13.31 -4.02 -31.81
C TYR A 140 -14.51 -3.06 -31.89
N ALA A 141 -15.04 -2.78 -33.09
CA ALA A 141 -16.08 -1.79 -33.33
C ALA A 141 -17.32 -1.91 -32.41
N PRO A 142 -17.84 -3.12 -32.10
CA PRO A 142 -19.01 -3.27 -31.22
C PRO A 142 -18.82 -2.75 -29.79
N HIS A 143 -17.58 -2.53 -29.36
CA HIS A 143 -17.22 -2.11 -28.00
C HIS A 143 -16.50 -0.76 -27.96
N ARG A 144 -16.37 -0.08 -29.11
CA ARG A 144 -15.83 1.28 -29.20
C ARG A 144 -16.90 2.29 -28.77
N GLN A 145 -16.48 3.32 -28.04
CA GLN A 145 -17.31 4.45 -27.67
C GLN A 145 -16.61 5.74 -28.08
N PRO A 146 -17.33 6.70 -28.72
CA PRO A 146 -16.76 8.01 -28.99
C PRO A 146 -16.47 8.76 -27.69
N VAL A 147 -15.44 9.60 -27.71
CA VAL A 147 -15.02 10.33 -26.51
C VAL A 147 -15.87 11.58 -26.31
N THR A 148 -16.91 11.45 -25.49
CA THR A 148 -17.76 12.57 -25.06
C THR A 148 -17.14 13.32 -23.86
N LYS A 149 -17.59 14.56 -23.63
CA LYS A 149 -17.21 15.31 -22.42
C LYS A 149 -17.57 14.54 -21.14
N GLN A 150 -18.78 13.98 -21.09
CA GLN A 150 -19.26 13.23 -19.93
C GLN A 150 -18.39 12.00 -19.64
N LEU A 151 -17.98 11.28 -20.68
CA LEU A 151 -17.09 10.12 -20.56
C LEU A 151 -15.73 10.54 -20.00
N ALA A 152 -15.11 11.58 -20.59
CA ALA A 152 -13.80 12.07 -20.16
C ALA A 152 -13.83 12.56 -18.70
N ASP A 153 -14.83 13.37 -18.33
CA ASP A 153 -15.00 13.88 -16.96
C ASP A 153 -15.21 12.73 -15.96
N ALA A 154 -16.00 11.70 -16.33
CA ALA A 154 -16.22 10.53 -15.50
C ALA A 154 -14.97 9.65 -15.35
N TYR A 155 -14.18 9.51 -16.42
CA TYR A 155 -12.92 8.79 -16.37
C TYR A 155 -11.89 9.50 -15.49
N ARG A 156 -11.73 10.81 -15.67
CA ARG A 156 -10.78 11.63 -14.89
C ARG A 156 -10.98 11.48 -13.39
N ARG A 157 -12.22 11.62 -12.90
CA ARG A 157 -12.53 11.41 -11.46
C ARG A 157 -12.13 10.03 -10.97
N GLN A 158 -12.36 8.99 -11.77
CA GLN A 158 -11.99 7.62 -11.41
C GLN A 158 -10.48 7.40 -11.43
N ALA A 159 -9.78 7.99 -12.42
CA ALA A 159 -8.33 7.93 -12.53
C ALA A 159 -7.63 8.65 -11.36
N GLU A 160 -8.13 9.81 -10.93
CA GLU A 160 -7.64 10.53 -9.75
C GLU A 160 -7.79 9.70 -8.46
N ILE A 161 -8.95 9.05 -8.28
CA ILE A 161 -9.17 8.13 -7.16
C ILE A 161 -8.22 6.93 -7.24
N ALA A 162 -8.04 6.34 -8.42
CA ALA A 162 -7.14 5.20 -8.61
C ALA A 162 -5.67 5.58 -8.33
N ALA A 163 -5.23 6.76 -8.78
CA ALA A 163 -3.88 7.28 -8.54
C ALA A 163 -3.59 7.55 -7.05
N SER A 164 -4.63 7.83 -6.25
CA SER A 164 -4.49 8.01 -4.79
C SER A 164 -4.22 6.70 -4.02
N ARG A 165 -4.40 5.54 -4.67
CA ARG A 165 -4.16 4.23 -4.06
C ARG A 165 -2.69 3.86 -4.25
N PRO A 166 -2.02 3.35 -3.19
CA PRO A 166 -0.64 2.88 -3.33
C PRO A 166 -0.59 1.74 -4.35
N ARG A 167 0.40 1.77 -5.23
CA ARG A 167 0.71 0.65 -6.12
C ARG A 167 1.27 -0.50 -5.28
N ALA A 168 1.00 -1.73 -5.71
CA ALA A 168 1.68 -2.88 -5.14
C ALA A 168 3.20 -2.67 -5.34
N PRO A 169 4.01 -2.79 -4.28
CA PRO A 169 5.46 -2.72 -4.42
C PRO A 169 5.95 -3.88 -5.29
N SER A 170 7.12 -3.71 -5.89
CA SER A 170 7.83 -4.84 -6.49
C SER A 170 8.06 -5.93 -5.44
N PRO A 171 8.02 -7.21 -5.82
CA PRO A 171 8.36 -8.27 -4.89
C PRO A 171 9.80 -8.08 -4.41
N ILE A 172 10.01 -8.20 -3.10
CA ILE A 172 11.35 -8.30 -2.51
C ILE A 172 11.85 -9.71 -2.82
N LEU A 173 12.95 -9.82 -3.54
CA LEU A 173 13.52 -11.10 -3.95
C LEU A 173 14.76 -11.44 -3.11
N PRO A 174 15.19 -12.72 -3.04
CA PRO A 174 16.43 -13.09 -2.36
C PRO A 174 17.70 -12.35 -2.87
N SER A 175 17.66 -11.79 -4.08
CA SER A 175 18.71 -10.91 -4.60
C SER A 175 18.83 -9.58 -3.83
N ASP A 176 17.74 -9.10 -3.24
CA ASP A 176 17.65 -7.85 -2.47
C ASP A 176 18.01 -8.12 -1.01
N LYS A 177 19.23 -8.62 -0.77
CA LYS A 177 19.63 -9.27 0.48
C LYS A 177 19.16 -8.57 1.77
N ALA A 178 19.35 -7.25 1.87
CA ALA A 178 19.03 -6.48 3.07
C ALA A 178 17.51 -6.43 3.34
N ASP A 179 16.71 -6.21 2.30
CA ASP A 179 15.25 -6.13 2.42
C ASP A 179 14.64 -7.52 2.56
N PHE A 180 15.21 -8.52 1.87
CA PHE A 180 14.75 -9.91 1.95
C PHE A 180 14.91 -10.47 3.36
N GLN A 181 16.06 -10.26 4.00
CA GLN A 181 16.29 -10.75 5.37
C GLN A 181 15.22 -10.23 6.33
N ARG A 182 14.83 -8.96 6.24
CA ARG A 182 13.79 -8.38 7.11
C ARG A 182 12.43 -9.07 7.02
N ILE A 183 12.16 -9.75 5.92
CA ILE A 183 10.86 -10.41 5.67
C ILE A 183 10.95 -11.94 5.69
N ASP A 184 12.14 -12.52 5.84
CA ASP A 184 12.41 -13.95 5.67
C ASP A 184 12.54 -14.72 7.00
N SER A 185 11.88 -14.27 8.07
CA SER A 185 11.91 -14.97 9.36
C SER A 185 10.74 -15.94 9.56
N ASP A 186 10.92 -16.89 10.48
CA ASP A 186 9.89 -17.85 10.85
C ASP A 186 8.62 -17.16 11.35
N LEU A 187 8.76 -16.10 12.15
CA LEU A 187 7.65 -15.27 12.61
C LEU A 187 6.77 -14.80 11.44
N LEU A 188 7.36 -14.33 10.35
CA LEU A 188 6.61 -13.77 9.21
C LEU A 188 6.05 -14.85 8.28
N LYS A 189 6.70 -16.02 8.24
CA LYS A 189 6.30 -17.17 7.42
C LYS A 189 5.16 -18.00 8.02
N MET A 190 4.95 -17.93 9.34
CA MET A 190 3.85 -18.63 10.03
C MET A 190 2.49 -18.27 9.43
N ASP A 191 1.68 -19.29 9.15
CA ASP A 191 0.25 -19.09 8.95
C ASP A 191 -0.45 -18.77 10.28
N TRP A 192 -1.76 -18.49 10.22
CA TRP A 192 -2.52 -18.14 11.42
C TRP A 192 -2.51 -19.25 12.48
N ALA A 193 -2.60 -20.52 12.08
CA ALA A 193 -2.68 -21.65 13.00
C ALA A 193 -1.36 -21.84 13.76
N ALA A 194 -0.22 -21.73 13.06
CA ALA A 194 1.10 -21.76 13.68
C ALA A 194 1.31 -20.56 14.61
N PHE A 195 0.96 -19.35 14.16
CA PHE A 195 1.11 -18.13 14.96
C PHE A 195 0.34 -18.20 16.28
N ILE A 196 -0.95 -18.56 16.23
CA ILE A 196 -1.77 -18.63 17.45
C ILE A 196 -1.34 -19.78 18.36
N HIS A 197 -0.83 -20.88 17.79
CA HIS A 197 -0.26 -21.97 18.57
C HIS A 197 0.96 -21.49 19.36
N GLU A 198 1.93 -20.83 18.70
CA GLU A 198 3.10 -20.27 19.38
C GLU A 198 2.72 -19.21 20.41
N ALA A 199 1.80 -18.29 20.08
CA ALA A 199 1.34 -17.27 21.03
C ALA A 199 0.68 -17.89 22.28
N ARG A 200 -0.08 -18.99 22.12
CA ARG A 200 -0.73 -19.71 23.24
C ARG A 200 0.24 -20.52 24.08
N LYS A 201 1.40 -20.94 23.54
CA LYS A 201 2.43 -21.59 24.35
C LYS A 201 2.84 -20.70 25.50
N ASP A 202 2.87 -19.37 25.28
CA ASP A 202 3.30 -18.29 26.19
C ASP A 202 4.18 -18.86 27.32
N PRO A 203 5.50 -18.80 27.22
CA PRO A 203 6.40 -19.43 28.19
C PRO A 203 6.15 -19.03 29.64
N ASN A 204 5.47 -17.90 29.86
CA ASN A 204 5.09 -17.40 31.18
C ASN A 204 3.70 -17.91 31.64
N HIS A 205 2.99 -18.66 30.79
CA HIS A 205 1.63 -19.21 30.97
C HIS A 205 0.53 -18.16 31.19
N HIS A 206 0.62 -17.00 30.53
CA HIS A 206 -0.27 -15.86 30.76
C HIS A 206 -1.12 -15.42 29.55
N PHE A 207 -1.22 -16.22 28.49
CA PHE A 207 -2.00 -15.89 27.29
C PHE A 207 -3.43 -15.43 27.61
N GLU A 208 -4.16 -16.19 28.44
CA GLU A 208 -5.53 -15.84 28.85
C GLU A 208 -5.58 -14.54 29.67
N THR A 209 -4.53 -14.22 30.43
CA THR A 209 -4.43 -12.98 31.19
C THR A 209 -4.20 -11.79 30.25
N ARG A 210 -3.29 -11.94 29.29
CA ARG A 210 -3.01 -10.98 28.22
C ARG A 210 -4.28 -10.67 27.42
N MET A 211 -5.01 -11.71 27.00
CA MET A 211 -6.28 -11.55 26.27
C MET A 211 -7.34 -10.84 27.09
N ARG A 212 -7.51 -11.21 28.36
CA ARG A 212 -8.46 -10.55 29.27
C ARG A 212 -8.14 -9.05 29.42
N PHE A 213 -6.86 -8.71 29.51
CA PHE A 213 -6.43 -7.32 29.61
C PHE A 213 -6.65 -6.54 28.32
N LEU A 214 -6.28 -7.09 27.16
CA LEU A 214 -6.56 -6.46 25.86
C LEU A 214 -8.06 -6.23 25.66
N ARG A 215 -8.91 -7.22 26.00
CA ARG A 215 -10.37 -7.07 25.97
C ARG A 215 -10.83 -5.88 26.80
N TYR A 216 -10.33 -5.75 28.03
CA TYR A 216 -10.66 -4.63 28.90
C TYR A 216 -10.28 -3.29 28.26
N LEU A 217 -9.05 -3.16 27.75
CA LEU A 217 -8.57 -1.93 27.10
C LEU A 217 -9.39 -1.57 25.86
N GLN A 218 -9.81 -2.56 25.07
CA GLN A 218 -10.70 -2.31 23.93
C GLN A 218 -12.06 -1.77 24.36
N THR A 219 -12.60 -2.18 25.53
CA THR A 219 -13.85 -1.58 26.03
C THR A 219 -13.67 -0.11 26.43
N LEU A 220 -12.51 0.28 26.96
CA LEU A 220 -12.19 1.68 27.27
C LEU A 220 -12.18 2.54 26.00
N PHE A 221 -11.48 2.09 24.95
CA PHE A 221 -11.41 2.83 23.69
C PHE A 221 -12.71 2.82 22.88
N ALA A 222 -13.60 1.85 23.13
CA ALA A 222 -14.91 1.79 22.48
C ALA A 222 -15.93 2.75 23.13
N ARG A 223 -15.84 2.99 24.44
CA ARG A 223 -16.80 3.82 25.17
C ARG A 223 -16.44 5.31 25.24
N ALA A 224 -15.16 5.64 25.16
CA ALA A 224 -14.66 7.02 25.26
C ALA A 224 -14.55 7.68 23.87
N GLN A 225 -14.93 8.95 23.76
CA GLN A 225 -14.77 9.70 22.51
C GLN A 225 -13.32 10.18 22.35
N SER A 226 -12.70 10.56 23.45
CA SER A 226 -11.29 10.92 23.57
C SER A 226 -10.63 10.10 24.66
N PHE A 227 -9.31 9.87 24.52
CA PHE A 227 -8.51 9.32 25.61
C PHE A 227 -8.59 10.20 26.89
N ASP A 228 -8.81 11.51 26.74
CA ASP A 228 -8.96 12.43 27.86
C ASP A 228 -10.24 12.20 28.67
N ASP A 229 -11.23 11.50 28.14
CA ASP A 229 -12.45 11.16 28.89
C ASP A 229 -12.23 10.04 29.91
N LEU A 230 -11.13 9.29 29.79
CA LEU A 230 -10.82 8.18 30.69
C LEU A 230 -10.36 8.67 32.07
N THR A 231 -10.57 7.84 33.09
CA THR A 231 -10.13 8.14 34.45
C THR A 231 -8.61 8.01 34.60
N VAL A 232 -8.02 8.60 35.64
CA VAL A 232 -6.58 8.47 35.91
C VAL A 232 -6.14 6.99 36.07
N PRO A 233 -6.87 6.11 36.78
CA PRO A 233 -6.55 4.68 36.81
C PRO A 233 -6.54 4.02 35.41
N GLU A 234 -7.47 4.40 34.54
CA GLU A 234 -7.55 3.88 33.17
C GLU A 234 -6.39 4.36 32.28
N TRP A 235 -6.00 5.62 32.43
CA TRP A 235 -4.78 6.16 31.83
C TRP A 235 -3.55 5.36 32.25
N LYS A 236 -3.42 5.06 33.54
CA LYS A 236 -2.33 4.24 34.09
C LYS A 236 -2.38 2.80 33.57
N ALA A 237 -3.56 2.20 33.42
CA ALA A 237 -3.72 0.86 32.84
C ALA A 237 -3.23 0.80 31.38
N VAL A 238 -3.68 1.74 30.55
CA VAL A 238 -3.26 1.85 29.13
C VAL A 238 -1.75 2.08 29.05
N ALA A 239 -1.20 2.93 29.91
CA ALA A 239 0.22 3.25 29.96
C ALA A 239 1.10 2.15 30.59
N GLY A 240 0.54 1.14 31.26
CA GLY A 240 1.30 0.11 31.95
C GLY A 240 2.04 0.63 33.20
N ILE A 241 1.44 1.57 33.93
CA ILE A 241 1.99 2.14 35.17
C ILE A 241 1.53 1.29 36.35
N VAL A 242 2.42 0.40 36.81
CA VAL A 242 2.19 -0.56 37.90
C VAL A 242 2.52 0.11 39.24
N HIS A 243 1.51 0.66 39.93
CA HIS A 243 1.68 1.22 41.28
C HIS A 243 0.57 0.69 42.22
N PRO A 244 0.87 0.23 43.45
CA PRO A 244 -0.14 -0.30 44.38
C PRO A 244 -1.34 0.65 44.57
N ASP A 245 -1.08 1.94 44.80
CA ASP A 245 -2.11 2.98 44.96
C ASP A 245 -2.83 3.37 43.65
N ALA A 246 -2.35 2.91 42.49
CA ALA A 246 -3.01 3.16 41.20
C ALA A 246 -4.08 2.12 40.86
N VAL A 247 -4.07 1.00 41.56
CA VAL A 247 -4.90 -0.18 41.27
C VAL A 247 -5.86 -0.45 42.43
N ALA A 248 -5.50 -0.07 43.66
CA ALA A 248 -6.35 -0.16 44.83
C ALA A 248 -7.70 0.55 44.59
N ASP A 249 -8.80 -0.16 44.87
CA ASP A 249 -10.19 0.29 44.74
C ASP A 249 -10.65 0.63 43.31
N SER A 250 -9.82 0.42 42.28
CA SER A 250 -10.19 0.63 40.88
C SER A 250 -10.69 -0.64 40.18
N GLY A 251 -10.63 -1.81 40.83
CA GLY A 251 -11.01 -3.10 40.27
C GLY A 251 -10.09 -3.61 39.15
N LEU A 252 -8.89 -3.02 39.04
CA LEU A 252 -7.91 -3.30 37.99
C LEU A 252 -6.88 -4.36 38.39
N GLU A 253 -6.87 -4.78 39.66
CA GLU A 253 -5.92 -5.72 40.26
C GLU A 253 -5.89 -7.05 39.51
N LYS A 254 -7.04 -7.43 38.95
CA LYS A 254 -7.25 -8.68 38.20
C LYS A 254 -6.63 -8.73 36.80
N TYR A 255 -6.11 -7.61 36.28
CA TYR A 255 -5.67 -7.52 34.87
C TYR A 255 -4.15 -7.54 34.67
N GLN A 256 -3.35 -7.57 35.75
CA GLN A 256 -1.88 -7.59 35.65
C GLN A 256 -1.34 -6.57 34.64
N ILE A 257 -1.63 -5.29 34.90
CA ILE A 257 -1.44 -4.15 33.98
C ILE A 257 -0.02 -3.97 33.41
N GLY A 258 0.98 -4.65 33.98
CA GLY A 258 2.35 -4.70 33.47
C GLY A 258 2.57 -5.56 32.23
N TRP A 259 1.63 -6.44 31.85
CA TRP A 259 1.72 -7.20 30.59
C TRP A 259 1.76 -6.28 29.39
N PHE A 260 2.55 -6.63 28.37
CA PHE A 260 2.94 -5.75 27.27
C PHE A 260 3.82 -4.57 27.73
N GLY A 261 4.64 -4.78 28.76
CA GLY A 261 5.63 -3.83 29.29
C GLY A 261 5.13 -2.91 30.40
N SER A 262 5.80 -2.96 31.56
CA SER A 262 5.64 -1.99 32.64
C SER A 262 6.43 -0.71 32.32
N MET A 263 5.73 0.41 32.16
CA MET A 263 6.36 1.71 31.88
C MET A 263 6.68 2.49 33.15
N GLN A 264 6.52 1.87 34.33
CA GLN A 264 6.73 2.48 35.65
C GLN A 264 8.12 3.12 35.81
N GLY A 265 9.15 2.57 35.17
CA GLY A 265 10.52 3.10 35.22
C GLY A 265 10.70 4.47 34.54
N SER A 266 9.74 4.93 33.74
CA SER A 266 9.81 6.21 33.05
C SER A 266 9.13 7.31 33.87
N GLY A 267 9.92 8.02 34.70
CA GLY A 267 9.40 9.05 35.62
C GLY A 267 8.68 10.20 34.92
N SER A 268 9.27 10.78 33.86
CA SER A 268 8.64 11.87 33.09
C SER A 268 7.31 11.42 32.48
N PHE A 269 7.29 10.22 31.88
CA PHE A 269 6.06 9.66 31.31
C PHE A 269 5.00 9.38 32.37
N THR A 270 5.39 8.78 33.50
CA THR A 270 4.47 8.51 34.62
C THR A 270 3.82 9.79 35.13
N LYS A 271 4.57 10.91 35.19
CA LYS A 271 4.05 12.23 35.56
C LYS A 271 3.01 12.75 34.54
N LEU A 272 3.29 12.64 33.24
CA LEU A 272 2.34 13.04 32.20
C LEU A 272 1.04 12.23 32.27
N ILE A 273 1.15 10.92 32.53
CA ILE A 273 -0.01 10.02 32.68
C ILE A 273 -0.82 10.36 33.94
N ALA A 274 -0.15 10.58 35.07
CA ALA A 274 -0.81 10.94 36.33
C ALA A 274 -1.54 12.29 36.24
N ASN A 275 -0.97 13.25 35.49
CA ASN A 275 -1.55 14.57 35.30
C ASN A 275 -2.55 14.66 34.14
N LYS A 276 -2.81 13.55 33.43
CA LYS A 276 -3.60 13.51 32.20
C LYS A 276 -3.21 14.62 31.21
N ASP A 277 -1.95 14.65 30.79
CA ASP A 277 -1.49 15.67 29.85
C ASP A 277 -2.23 15.57 28.51
N GLY A 278 -2.96 16.63 28.14
CA GLY A 278 -3.80 16.66 26.94
C GLY A 278 -3.03 16.47 25.63
N ARG A 279 -1.70 16.65 25.60
CA ARG A 279 -0.86 16.34 24.42
C ARG A 279 -0.75 14.83 24.21
N VAL A 280 -0.68 14.05 25.30
CA VAL A 280 -0.70 12.57 25.23
C VAL A 280 -2.06 12.09 24.73
N ALA A 281 -3.16 12.66 25.23
CA ALA A 281 -4.50 12.34 24.73
C ALA A 281 -4.63 12.61 23.23
N LYS A 282 -4.23 13.81 22.78
CA LYS A 282 -4.22 14.17 21.35
C LYS A 282 -3.37 13.23 20.50
N ALA A 283 -2.24 12.76 21.02
CA ALA A 283 -1.40 11.79 20.31
C ALA A 283 -2.17 10.48 20.10
N ILE A 284 -2.74 9.90 21.15
CA ILE A 284 -3.49 8.64 21.04
C ILE A 284 -4.75 8.80 20.15
N ASP A 285 -5.46 9.91 20.29
CA ASP A 285 -6.70 10.17 19.55
C ASP A 285 -6.47 10.42 18.06
N CYS A 286 -5.26 10.79 17.64
CA CYS A 286 -4.95 10.92 16.22
C CYS A 286 -4.82 9.57 15.51
N ILE A 287 -4.67 8.47 16.25
CA ILE A 287 -4.65 7.12 15.70
C ILE A 287 -6.10 6.65 15.43
N PRO A 288 -6.44 6.27 14.19
CA PRO A 288 -7.78 5.80 13.85
C PRO A 288 -8.23 4.62 14.73
N SER A 289 -9.42 4.73 15.33
CA SER A 289 -10.01 3.66 16.15
C SER A 289 -10.46 2.45 15.33
N ARG A 290 -10.75 2.64 14.04
CA ARG A 290 -11.16 1.59 13.10
C ARG A 290 -10.53 1.84 11.73
N GLY A 291 -10.48 0.79 10.92
CA GLY A 291 -9.94 0.86 9.57
C GLY A 291 -8.40 0.90 9.52
N PRO A 292 -7.83 1.18 8.34
CA PRO A 292 -6.38 1.12 8.13
C PRO A 292 -5.66 2.23 8.88
N VAL A 293 -4.60 1.87 9.60
CA VAL A 293 -3.61 2.83 10.13
C VAL A 293 -2.47 2.95 9.12
N ARG A 294 -2.19 4.19 8.72
CA ARG A 294 -1.13 4.54 7.77
C ARG A 294 0.07 5.12 8.49
N GLU A 295 1.22 5.11 7.83
CA GLU A 295 2.46 5.67 8.37
C GLU A 295 2.31 7.15 8.73
N ARG A 296 1.57 7.94 7.93
CA ARG A 296 1.26 9.34 8.26
C ARG A 296 0.53 9.52 9.60
N ASP A 297 -0.30 8.54 9.99
CA ASP A 297 -1.05 8.59 11.25
C ASP A 297 -0.09 8.32 12.41
N PHE A 298 0.83 7.36 12.23
CA PHE A 298 1.93 7.09 13.15
C PHE A 298 2.89 8.29 13.28
N ASN A 299 3.32 8.89 12.18
CA ASN A 299 4.21 10.07 12.21
C ASN A 299 3.55 11.26 12.92
N ARG A 300 2.24 11.44 12.73
CA ARG A 300 1.47 12.44 13.48
C ARG A 300 1.41 12.12 14.97
N PHE A 301 1.23 10.85 15.33
CA PHE A 301 1.32 10.41 16.73
C PHE A 301 2.68 10.74 17.33
N CYS A 302 3.79 10.42 16.64
CA CYS A 302 5.14 10.68 17.13
C CYS A 302 5.36 12.17 17.43
N ALA A 303 5.00 13.04 16.49
CA ALA A 303 5.14 14.49 16.68
C ALA A 303 4.33 15.02 17.88
N LEU A 304 3.08 14.57 18.03
CA LEU A 304 2.24 14.96 19.17
C LEU A 304 2.76 14.39 20.49
N PHE A 305 3.17 13.12 20.50
CA PHE A 305 3.70 12.43 21.66
C PHE A 305 4.99 13.09 22.15
N GLU A 306 5.94 13.37 21.25
CA GLU A 306 7.19 14.06 21.58
C GLU A 306 6.96 15.46 22.13
N SER A 307 5.96 16.19 21.60
CA SER A 307 5.59 17.52 22.10
C SER A 307 5.12 17.51 23.56
N ALA A 308 4.63 16.37 24.07
CA ALA A 308 4.24 16.22 25.47
C ALA A 308 5.45 16.27 26.43
N PHE A 309 6.66 16.02 25.93
CA PHE A 309 7.90 16.02 26.70
C PHE A 309 8.71 17.30 26.55
N ALA A 310 8.19 18.33 25.86
CA ALA A 310 8.91 19.60 25.65
C ALA A 310 9.42 20.23 26.96
N ASP A 311 8.66 20.05 28.06
CA ASP A 311 8.96 20.59 29.38
C ASP A 311 9.69 19.58 30.30
N SER A 312 10.18 18.47 29.76
CA SER A 312 10.78 17.36 30.50
C SER A 312 12.25 17.16 30.17
N ALA A 313 13.07 16.86 31.19
CA ALA A 313 14.49 16.56 31.02
C ALA A 313 14.78 15.21 30.31
N ARG A 314 13.76 14.36 30.16
CA ARG A 314 13.82 13.05 29.48
C ARG A 314 12.57 12.86 28.64
N THR A 315 12.74 12.33 27.43
CA THR A 315 11.67 11.97 26.49
C THR A 315 11.06 10.60 26.81
N GLY A 316 9.87 10.32 26.27
CA GLY A 316 9.14 9.07 26.52
C GLY A 316 9.88 7.79 26.07
N ARG A 317 10.75 7.87 25.06
CA ARG A 317 11.44 6.73 24.42
C ARG A 317 10.45 5.73 23.78
N THR A 318 10.96 4.88 22.89
CA THR A 318 10.18 3.91 22.10
C THR A 318 9.24 3.00 22.91
N PRO A 319 9.62 2.47 24.09
CA PRO A 319 8.73 1.58 24.84
C PRO A 319 7.42 2.22 25.28
N THR A 320 7.45 3.47 25.76
CA THR A 320 6.23 4.14 26.25
C THR A 320 5.29 4.51 25.09
N ALA A 321 5.85 4.96 23.96
CA ALA A 321 5.10 5.27 22.74
C ALA A 321 4.43 4.01 22.17
N THR A 322 5.21 2.95 21.94
CA THR A 322 4.72 1.70 21.35
C THR A 322 3.73 0.97 22.27
N ARG A 323 3.86 1.14 23.60
CA ARG A 323 2.85 0.73 24.58
C ARG A 323 1.49 1.37 24.30
N LEU A 324 1.42 2.71 24.27
CA LEU A 324 0.15 3.42 24.04
C LEU A 324 -0.48 3.01 22.71
N LEU A 325 0.34 2.90 21.65
CA LEU A 325 -0.09 2.48 20.32
C LEU A 325 -0.66 1.05 20.32
N ALA A 326 0.05 0.08 20.91
CA ALA A 326 -0.38 -1.32 20.97
C ALA A 326 -1.67 -1.49 21.78
N MET A 327 -1.86 -0.72 22.85
CA MET A 327 -3.11 -0.79 23.62
C MET A 327 -4.28 -0.16 22.86
N LYS A 328 -4.05 0.89 22.06
CA LYS A 328 -5.08 1.52 21.21
C LYS A 328 -5.46 0.67 20.01
N ARG A 329 -4.47 0.07 19.34
CA ARG A 329 -4.64 -0.75 18.12
C ARG A 329 -3.80 -2.02 18.21
N PRO A 330 -4.24 -3.01 19.03
CA PRO A 330 -3.50 -4.26 19.23
C PRO A 330 -3.49 -5.14 17.98
N ASP A 331 -4.33 -4.84 16.99
CA ASP A 331 -4.30 -5.45 15.66
C ASP A 331 -3.18 -4.92 14.76
N VAL A 332 -2.58 -3.77 15.07
CA VAL A 332 -1.58 -3.10 14.23
C VAL A 332 -0.22 -3.03 14.89
N PHE A 333 -0.17 -2.63 16.17
CA PHE A 333 1.09 -2.27 16.82
C PHE A 333 1.59 -3.33 17.79
N VAL A 334 2.91 -3.50 17.82
CA VAL A 334 3.63 -4.31 18.80
C VAL A 334 4.23 -3.39 19.87
N CYS A 335 3.94 -3.62 21.14
CA CYS A 335 4.64 -2.92 22.20
C CYS A 335 6.07 -3.46 22.30
N VAL A 336 7.09 -2.63 22.09
CA VAL A 336 8.49 -3.06 22.24
C VAL A 336 9.00 -2.67 23.62
N ASN A 337 9.46 -3.64 24.38
CA ASN A 337 9.96 -3.46 25.75
C ASN A 337 11.29 -4.21 25.92
N ASN A 338 11.91 -4.12 27.09
CA ASN A 338 13.21 -4.77 27.31
C ASN A 338 13.12 -6.29 27.13
N GLY A 339 12.09 -6.93 27.69
CA GLY A 339 11.92 -8.39 27.67
C GLY A 339 11.63 -8.99 26.29
N ASN A 340 11.22 -8.19 25.29
CA ASN A 340 10.98 -8.70 23.93
C ASN A 340 11.91 -8.13 22.85
N ARG A 341 12.65 -7.05 23.14
CA ARG A 341 13.38 -6.28 22.12
C ARG A 341 14.47 -7.10 21.43
N ALA A 342 15.22 -7.91 22.15
CA ALA A 342 16.32 -8.68 21.58
C ALA A 342 15.79 -9.75 20.59
N SER A 343 14.82 -10.55 21.04
CA SER A 343 14.22 -11.61 20.21
C SER A 343 13.46 -11.04 19.01
N LEU A 344 12.73 -9.92 19.18
CA LEU A 344 12.04 -9.26 18.06
C LEU A 344 13.03 -8.69 17.03
N ALA A 345 14.16 -8.15 17.49
CA ALA A 345 15.19 -7.60 16.61
C ALA A 345 15.88 -8.69 15.79
N GLU A 346 16.10 -9.87 16.37
CA GLU A 346 16.56 -11.06 15.64
C GLU A 346 15.54 -11.48 14.58
N ALA A 347 14.27 -11.64 14.98
CA ALA A 347 13.20 -12.08 14.07
C ALA A 347 12.91 -11.09 12.93
N LEU A 348 13.24 -9.81 13.09
CA LEU A 348 13.01 -8.78 12.06
C LEU A 348 14.32 -8.22 11.47
N HIS A 349 15.44 -8.87 11.76
CA HIS A 349 16.78 -8.57 11.23
C HIS A 349 17.20 -7.10 11.38
N PHE A 350 17.14 -6.57 12.61
CA PHE A 350 17.74 -5.28 12.96
C PHE A 350 18.57 -5.37 14.25
N ALA A 351 19.47 -4.41 14.47
CA ALA A 351 20.25 -4.36 15.71
C ALA A 351 19.40 -3.79 16.88
N PRO A 352 19.23 -4.50 18.02
CA PRO A 352 18.34 -4.09 19.12
C PRO A 352 18.56 -2.66 19.63
N SER A 353 19.83 -2.24 19.74
CA SER A 353 20.24 -0.92 20.24
C SER A 353 19.89 0.25 19.31
N THR A 354 19.59 -0.05 18.04
CA THR A 354 19.37 0.97 17.00
C THR A 354 17.89 1.27 16.78
N LEU A 355 16.99 0.56 17.46
CA LEU A 355 15.56 0.83 17.40
C LEU A 355 15.21 2.12 18.17
N SER A 356 14.63 3.07 17.44
CA SER A 356 14.12 4.33 17.95
C SER A 356 12.64 4.47 17.61
N LEU A 357 11.98 5.55 18.06
CA LEU A 357 10.56 5.75 17.71
C LEU A 357 10.42 6.11 16.23
N GLU A 358 11.36 6.88 15.69
CA GLU A 358 11.39 7.37 14.31
C GLU A 358 11.46 6.22 13.29
N ASN A 359 12.21 5.15 13.60
CA ASN A 359 12.38 4.01 12.70
C ASN A 359 11.54 2.78 13.09
N TYR A 360 10.68 2.87 14.10
CA TYR A 360 9.85 1.76 14.57
C TYR A 360 8.88 1.27 13.49
N TRP A 361 8.30 2.17 12.70
CA TRP A 361 7.38 1.80 11.64
C TRP A 361 8.05 0.93 10.58
N GLU A 362 9.17 1.43 10.01
CA GLU A 362 9.98 0.74 9.00
C GLU A 362 10.49 -0.63 9.51
N ARG A 363 10.94 -0.69 10.77
CA ARG A 363 11.64 -1.88 11.28
C ARG A 363 10.75 -2.94 11.90
N VAL A 364 9.56 -2.56 12.36
CA VAL A 364 8.65 -3.47 13.06
C VAL A 364 7.34 -3.61 12.30
N ILE A 365 6.67 -2.50 11.99
CA ILE A 365 5.31 -2.54 11.44
C ILE A 365 5.29 -2.94 9.97
N GLU A 366 6.20 -2.44 9.14
CA GLU A 366 6.24 -2.81 7.73
C GLU A 366 6.54 -4.30 7.51
N PRO A 367 7.54 -4.92 8.16
CA PRO A 367 7.77 -6.36 8.06
C PRO A 367 6.56 -7.18 8.56
N ILE A 368 5.99 -6.83 9.71
CA ILE A 368 4.83 -7.54 10.26
C ILE A 368 3.62 -7.48 9.33
N LYS A 369 3.42 -6.36 8.63
CA LYS A 369 2.35 -6.22 7.63
C LYS A 369 2.54 -7.14 6.42
N LEU A 370 3.72 -7.72 6.22
CA LEU A 370 3.99 -8.72 5.18
C LEU A 370 3.83 -10.16 5.69
N ALA A 371 3.64 -10.36 7.01
CA ALA A 371 3.48 -11.69 7.59
C ALA A 371 2.22 -12.39 7.06
N LYS A 372 2.30 -13.71 6.87
CA LYS A 372 1.15 -14.51 6.44
C LYS A 372 0.03 -14.49 7.47
N TRP A 373 0.34 -14.68 8.76
CA TRP A 373 -0.65 -14.61 9.84
C TRP A 373 -1.31 -13.23 9.97
N TYR A 374 -0.59 -12.15 9.68
CA TYR A 374 -1.15 -10.78 9.75
C TYR A 374 -2.20 -10.53 8.68
N ASN A 375 -2.01 -11.12 7.49
CA ASN A 375 -2.89 -11.01 6.33
C ASN A 375 -3.89 -12.17 6.21
N ALA A 376 -3.90 -13.11 7.16
CA ALA A 376 -4.86 -14.21 7.17
C ALA A 376 -6.28 -13.66 7.36
N PRO A 377 -7.30 -14.26 6.71
CA PRO A 377 -8.68 -13.90 6.97
C PRO A 377 -8.99 -14.10 8.46
N ARG A 378 -9.81 -13.19 9.03
CA ARG A 378 -10.26 -13.32 10.42
C ARG A 378 -10.96 -14.68 10.59
N PRO A 379 -10.49 -15.55 11.51
CA PRO A 379 -11.08 -16.86 11.70
C PRO A 379 -12.47 -16.75 12.32
N GLU A 380 -13.27 -17.79 12.14
CA GLU A 380 -14.52 -17.98 12.88
C GLU A 380 -14.22 -18.63 14.25
N GLY A 381 -15.08 -18.38 15.24
CA GLY A 381 -14.99 -19.04 16.55
C GLY A 381 -13.97 -18.42 17.52
N PRO A 382 -13.33 -19.22 18.39
CA PRO A 382 -12.64 -18.74 19.59
C PRO A 382 -11.37 -17.93 19.33
N ASP A 383 -10.73 -18.09 18.17
CA ASP A 383 -9.50 -17.36 17.82
C ASP A 383 -9.77 -15.98 17.21
N ALA A 384 -11.03 -15.64 16.96
CA ALA A 384 -11.42 -14.41 16.30
C ALA A 384 -11.01 -13.15 17.08
N GLU A 385 -11.08 -13.22 18.41
CA GLU A 385 -10.64 -12.13 19.28
C GLU A 385 -9.11 -12.00 19.32
N ALA A 386 -8.39 -13.12 19.33
CA ALA A 386 -6.93 -13.10 19.23
C ALA A 386 -6.48 -12.49 17.90
N TRP A 387 -7.22 -12.73 16.82
CA TRP A 387 -6.99 -12.09 15.52
C TRP A 387 -7.17 -10.57 15.56
N ASP A 388 -8.17 -10.09 16.29
CA ASP A 388 -8.39 -8.65 16.53
C ASP A 388 -7.28 -8.01 17.41
N CYS A 389 -6.39 -8.83 17.98
CA CYS A 389 -5.28 -8.43 18.84
C CYS A 389 -3.91 -8.89 18.32
N ARG A 390 -3.86 -9.40 17.08
CA ARG A 390 -2.75 -10.23 16.57
C ARG A 390 -1.37 -9.58 16.65
N ALA A 391 -1.24 -8.27 16.43
CA ALA A 391 0.07 -7.62 16.48
C ALA A 391 0.59 -7.52 17.93
N ALA A 392 -0.26 -7.17 18.88
CA ALA A 392 0.13 -7.14 20.30
C ALA A 392 0.57 -8.53 20.80
N LEU A 393 -0.02 -9.61 20.28
CA LEU A 393 0.33 -10.99 20.64
C LEU A 393 1.72 -11.45 20.17
N VAL A 394 2.40 -10.69 19.32
CA VAL A 394 3.83 -10.91 19.04
C VAL A 394 4.65 -10.84 20.34
N ASP A 395 4.22 -10.03 21.33
CA ASP A 395 4.83 -10.01 22.66
C ASP A 395 4.71 -11.36 23.38
N ALA A 396 3.62 -12.12 23.21
CA ALA A 396 3.49 -13.44 23.86
C ALA A 396 4.48 -14.49 23.32
N ILE A 397 4.99 -14.30 22.11
CA ILE A 397 5.98 -15.18 21.48
C ILE A 397 7.40 -14.79 21.89
N HIS A 398 7.69 -13.49 21.95
CA HIS A 398 9.06 -12.97 22.10
C HIS A 398 9.41 -12.44 23.50
N TYR A 399 8.43 -12.29 24.40
CA TYR A 399 8.68 -11.78 25.75
C TYR A 399 9.29 -12.87 26.64
N ASP A 400 10.49 -12.58 27.14
CA ASP A 400 11.14 -13.30 28.22
C ASP A 400 11.16 -12.42 29.48
N ALA A 401 10.79 -13.00 30.62
CA ALA A 401 10.86 -12.33 31.93
C ALA A 401 12.29 -12.34 32.51
N SER A 402 13.22 -13.02 31.84
CA SER A 402 14.63 -13.15 32.23
C SER A 402 15.42 -11.90 31.85
N ASP A 403 15.18 -10.77 32.54
CA ASP A 403 16.11 -9.62 32.62
C ASP A 403 15.81 -8.73 33.84
#